data_AF-A0A962ZHA7-F1
#
_entry.id   AF-A0A962ZHA7-F1
#
_cell.length_a   1.000
_cell.length_b   1.000
_cell.length_c   1.000
_cell.angle_alpha   90.00
_cell.angle_beta   90.00
_cell.angle_gamma   90.00
#
_symmetry.space_group_name_H-M   'P 1'
#
loop_
_entity.id
_entity.type
_entity.pdbx_description
1 polymer ?
#
loop_
_entity_poly.entity_id
_entity_poly.type
_entity_poly.pdbx_seq_one_letter_code
_entity_poly.pdbx_strand_id
1 'polypeptide(L)'
;MKYDYLIIGAGSAGSVLANRLSANPNTRVAVLEAGPTDDSLFVRMPVGIILLMRSNKRNWRYWTTPQKALDNRQVYIPRGKALGGSSSVNAMIYTRGHKWDYDHWAELGNKGWSWDEVLPVFKRTQRQERGESEFHGTRGSLNVADLKFSHPVSNAWVKAAVEAGHTWTDDFNNDVQEGVGLYQVTQREGERAGVARGFLHPAMTRENLTVFTESLVHKILFDGKRARG
;
A
#
# COMPACT_ATOMS: atom_id res chain seq x y z
N MET A 1 -25.07 -8.65 15.81
CA MET A 1 -23.65 -9.03 16.03
C MET A 1 -22.95 -7.90 16.78
N LYS A 2 -21.95 -8.18 17.63
CA LYS A 2 -21.21 -7.17 18.41
C LYS A 2 -19.72 -7.34 18.14
N TYR A 3 -19.06 -6.26 17.71
CA TYR A 3 -17.62 -6.19 17.44
C TYR A 3 -16.98 -5.12 18.32
N ASP A 4 -15.70 -5.28 18.62
CA ASP A 4 -14.90 -4.30 19.36
C ASP A 4 -14.35 -3.23 18.41
N TYR A 5 -14.02 -3.62 17.18
CA TYR A 5 -13.58 -2.72 16.12
C TYR A 5 -14.35 -2.95 14.81
N LEU A 6 -14.75 -1.85 14.19
CA LEU A 6 -15.23 -1.81 12.80
C LEU A 6 -14.20 -1.08 11.95
N ILE A 7 -13.65 -1.77 10.96
CA ILE A 7 -12.71 -1.21 9.99
C ILE A 7 -13.47 -0.93 8.69
N ILE A 8 -13.56 0.34 8.32
CA ILE A 8 -14.22 0.77 7.08
C ILE A 8 -13.18 0.82 5.96
N GLY A 9 -13.28 -0.13 5.03
CA GLY A 9 -12.38 -0.33 3.90
C GLY A 9 -11.26 -1.34 4.21
N ALA A 10 -11.14 -2.37 3.39
CA ALA A 10 -10.07 -3.36 3.42
C ALA A 10 -8.88 -2.97 2.52
N GLY A 11 -8.63 -1.66 2.36
CA GLY A 11 -7.46 -1.15 1.65
C GLY A 11 -6.13 -1.47 2.33
N SER A 12 -5.04 -0.84 1.92
CA SER A 12 -3.70 -1.08 2.49
C SER A 12 -3.68 -0.92 4.02
N ALA A 13 -4.15 0.21 4.55
CA ALA A 13 -4.18 0.43 6.00
C ALA A 13 -5.17 -0.52 6.70
N GLY A 14 -6.39 -0.68 6.16
CA GLY A 14 -7.40 -1.56 6.75
C GLY A 14 -6.98 -3.03 6.84
N SER A 15 -6.28 -3.53 5.82
CA SER A 15 -5.70 -4.88 5.80
C SER A 15 -4.67 -5.08 6.92
N VAL A 16 -3.80 -4.08 7.15
CA VAL A 16 -2.81 -4.14 8.24
C VAL A 16 -3.50 -4.03 9.60
N LEU A 17 -4.46 -3.12 9.77
CA LEU A 17 -5.23 -2.96 11.01
C LEU A 17 -5.98 -4.25 11.37
N ALA A 18 -6.65 -4.87 10.41
CA ALA A 18 -7.39 -6.12 10.60
C ALA A 18 -6.46 -7.24 11.10
N ASN A 19 -5.26 -7.36 10.51
CA ASN A 19 -4.26 -8.33 10.95
C ASN A 19 -3.75 -8.05 12.37
N ARG A 20 -3.46 -6.79 12.70
CA ARG A 20 -2.87 -6.42 13.99
C ARG A 20 -3.87 -6.48 15.13
N LEU A 21 -5.08 -5.95 14.94
CA LEU A 21 -6.13 -5.93 15.97
C LEU A 21 -6.66 -7.35 16.26
N SER A 22 -6.86 -8.17 15.22
CA SER A 22 -7.34 -9.54 15.41
C SER A 22 -6.26 -10.51 15.91
N ALA A 23 -5.00 -10.08 16.05
CA ALA A 23 -3.94 -10.93 16.62
C ALA A 23 -4.20 -11.28 18.09
N ASN A 24 -4.95 -10.44 18.81
CA ASN A 24 -5.48 -10.78 20.12
C ASN A 24 -6.81 -11.55 19.94
N PRO A 25 -6.91 -12.83 20.33
CA PRO A 25 -8.13 -13.63 20.15
C PRO A 25 -9.33 -13.07 20.92
N ASN A 26 -9.12 -12.23 21.94
CA ASN A 26 -10.19 -11.59 22.71
C ASN A 26 -10.75 -10.33 22.05
N THR A 27 -10.23 -9.91 20.90
CA THR A 27 -10.69 -8.72 20.16
C THR A 27 -11.47 -9.15 18.93
N ARG A 28 -12.78 -8.84 18.87
CA ARG A 28 -13.62 -9.12 17.69
C ARG A 28 -13.57 -7.97 16.71
N VAL A 29 -13.14 -8.24 15.48
CA VAL A 29 -12.94 -7.24 14.43
C VAL A 29 -13.85 -7.55 13.26
N ALA A 30 -14.56 -6.54 12.75
CA ALA A 30 -15.22 -6.60 11.44
C ALA A 30 -14.56 -5.64 10.45
N VAL A 31 -14.39 -6.09 9.22
CA VAL A 31 -13.92 -5.27 8.10
C VAL A 31 -15.04 -5.16 7.07
N LEU A 32 -15.34 -3.94 6.63
CA LEU A 32 -16.39 -3.64 5.65
C LEU A 32 -15.72 -3.09 4.39
N GLU A 33 -15.64 -3.88 3.32
CA GLU A 33 -15.04 -3.49 2.04
C GLU A 33 -16.10 -3.35 0.96
N ALA A 34 -16.09 -2.22 0.26
CA ALA A 34 -17.04 -1.93 -0.82
C ALA A 34 -16.83 -2.81 -2.07
N GLY A 35 -15.60 -3.23 -2.33
CA GLY A 35 -15.26 -4.09 -3.45
C GLY A 35 -15.35 -5.59 -3.17
N PRO A 36 -15.17 -6.41 -4.21
CA PRO A 36 -15.08 -7.86 -4.08
C PRO A 36 -13.77 -8.31 -3.42
N THR A 37 -13.64 -9.61 -3.19
CA THR A 37 -12.37 -10.34 -2.98
C THR A 37 -11.33 -9.98 -4.06
N ASP A 38 -10.03 -10.11 -3.80
CA ASP A 38 -8.93 -9.83 -4.75
C ASP A 38 -8.49 -11.03 -5.61
N ASP A 39 -9.34 -12.04 -5.69
CA ASP A 39 -9.21 -13.33 -6.40
C ASP A 39 -9.20 -13.24 -7.95
N SER A 40 -8.45 -12.32 -8.52
CA SER A 40 -8.34 -12.17 -9.97
C SER A 40 -6.91 -12.44 -10.45
N LEU A 41 -6.78 -13.16 -11.57
CA LEU A 41 -5.50 -13.29 -12.27
C LEU A 41 -4.89 -11.91 -12.58
N PHE A 42 -5.71 -10.93 -12.95
CA PHE A 42 -5.24 -9.57 -13.25
C PHE A 42 -4.70 -8.84 -12.01
N VAL A 43 -5.13 -9.21 -10.81
CA VAL A 43 -4.56 -8.67 -9.57
C VAL A 43 -3.19 -9.30 -9.32
N ARG A 44 -3.05 -10.63 -9.47
CA ARG A 44 -1.79 -11.34 -9.24
C ARG A 44 -0.71 -10.99 -10.27
N MET A 45 -1.11 -10.80 -11.53
CA MET A 45 -0.21 -10.49 -12.63
C MET A 45 0.20 -9.00 -12.64
N PRO A 46 1.50 -8.64 -12.50
CA PRO A 46 1.94 -7.24 -12.47
C PRO A 46 1.39 -6.33 -13.58
N VAL A 47 1.46 -6.77 -14.84
CA VAL A 47 0.97 -6.01 -16.01
C VAL A 47 -0.57 -5.89 -16.06
N GLY A 48 -1.29 -6.70 -15.26
CA GLY A 48 -2.75 -6.65 -15.16
C GLY A 48 -3.30 -5.32 -14.64
N ILE A 49 -2.44 -4.45 -14.07
CA ILE A 49 -2.80 -3.09 -13.65
C ILE A 49 -3.54 -2.30 -14.74
N ILE A 50 -3.13 -2.42 -16.01
CA ILE A 50 -3.70 -1.67 -17.13
C ILE A 50 -5.20 -1.99 -17.29
N LEU A 51 -5.57 -3.26 -17.12
CA LEU A 51 -6.96 -3.72 -17.20
C LEU A 51 -7.73 -3.36 -15.93
N LEU A 52 -7.10 -3.50 -14.77
CA LEU A 52 -7.71 -3.16 -13.48
C LEU A 52 -8.03 -1.68 -13.35
N MET A 53 -7.20 -0.80 -13.92
CA MET A 53 -7.47 0.64 -13.98
C MET A 53 -8.76 0.98 -14.73
N ARG A 54 -9.23 0.12 -15.64
CA ARG A 54 -10.46 0.33 -16.42
C ARG A 54 -11.67 -0.43 -15.87
N SER A 55 -11.50 -1.21 -14.81
CA SER A 55 -12.53 -2.08 -14.25
C SER A 55 -13.63 -1.28 -13.52
N ASN A 56 -14.90 -1.52 -13.85
CA ASN A 56 -16.03 -1.00 -13.08
C ASN A 56 -16.23 -1.72 -11.73
N LYS A 57 -15.80 -2.99 -11.67
CA LYS A 57 -15.96 -3.83 -10.47
C LYS A 57 -14.87 -3.56 -9.46
N ARG A 58 -13.61 -3.41 -9.91
CA ARG A 58 -12.42 -3.38 -9.04
C ARG A 58 -11.76 -2.00 -8.91
N ASN A 59 -12.34 -0.98 -9.52
CA ASN A 59 -11.86 0.40 -9.45
C ASN A 59 -13.03 1.36 -9.19
N TRP A 60 -12.77 2.41 -8.42
CA TRP A 60 -13.71 3.50 -8.18
C TRP A 60 -13.84 4.44 -9.37
N ARG A 61 -12.79 4.55 -10.20
CA ARG A 61 -12.77 5.34 -11.42
C ARG A 61 -13.19 6.80 -11.22
N TYR A 62 -12.68 7.45 -10.17
CA TYR A 62 -13.03 8.83 -9.88
C TYR A 62 -12.51 9.77 -10.98
N TRP A 63 -13.18 10.90 -11.10
CA TRP A 63 -12.75 12.03 -11.90
C TRP A 63 -12.77 13.27 -11.03
N THR A 64 -11.76 14.12 -11.20
CA THR A 64 -11.81 15.44 -10.59
C THR A 64 -12.93 16.28 -11.23
N THR A 65 -13.34 17.34 -10.55
CA THR A 65 -14.00 18.46 -11.24
C THR A 65 -13.06 19.06 -12.30
N PRO A 66 -13.56 19.86 -13.26
CA PRO A 66 -12.72 20.63 -14.17
C PRO A 66 -11.68 21.45 -13.42
N GLN A 67 -10.41 21.32 -13.79
CA GLN A 67 -9.30 22.01 -13.13
C GLN A 67 -8.90 23.24 -13.94
N LYS A 68 -9.21 24.45 -13.43
CA LYS A 68 -8.91 25.72 -14.11
C LYS A 68 -7.44 25.87 -14.49
N ALA A 69 -6.54 25.45 -13.60
CA ALA A 69 -5.09 25.48 -13.83
C ALA A 69 -4.61 24.43 -14.86
N LEU A 70 -5.49 23.55 -15.35
CA LEU A 70 -5.19 22.51 -16.34
C LEU A 70 -6.10 22.65 -17.56
N ASP A 71 -6.39 23.88 -18.00
CA ASP A 71 -7.29 24.19 -19.12
C ASP A 71 -8.67 23.54 -18.98
N ASN A 72 -9.21 23.56 -17.76
CA ASN A 72 -10.48 22.95 -17.39
C ASN A 72 -10.58 21.44 -17.65
N ARG A 73 -9.44 20.74 -17.81
CA ARG A 73 -9.45 19.27 -17.93
C ARG A 73 -9.97 18.63 -16.65
N GLN A 74 -10.66 17.50 -16.83
CA GLN A 74 -10.92 16.56 -15.75
C GLN A 74 -9.81 15.51 -15.72
N VAL A 75 -9.31 15.20 -14.53
CA VAL A 75 -8.23 14.24 -14.32
C VAL A 75 -8.82 12.94 -13.79
N TYR A 76 -8.41 11.84 -14.42
CA TYR A 76 -8.79 10.50 -14.00
C TYR A 76 -8.02 10.07 -12.75
N ILE A 77 -8.72 9.66 -11.70
CA ILE A 77 -8.13 9.24 -10.42
C ILE A 77 -8.53 7.79 -10.13
N PRO A 78 -7.75 6.80 -10.61
CA PRO A 78 -8.03 5.39 -10.32
C PRO A 78 -7.77 5.10 -8.83
N ARG A 79 -8.73 4.45 -8.17
CA ARG A 79 -8.59 3.94 -6.80
C ARG A 79 -9.10 2.51 -6.75
N GLY A 80 -8.35 1.61 -6.13
CA GLY A 80 -8.75 0.21 -6.02
C GLY A 80 -10.00 0.06 -5.17
N LYS A 81 -10.92 -0.79 -5.63
CA LYS A 81 -12.17 -1.17 -4.97
C LYS A 81 -12.23 -2.70 -4.89
N ALA A 82 -11.52 -3.28 -3.93
CA ALA A 82 -11.40 -4.71 -3.68
C ALA A 82 -10.68 -4.91 -2.34
N LEU A 83 -10.61 -6.13 -1.81
CA LEU A 83 -9.65 -6.46 -0.75
C LEU A 83 -8.23 -6.02 -1.17
N GLY A 84 -7.50 -5.37 -0.26
CA GLY A 84 -6.21 -4.74 -0.53
C GLY A 84 -6.31 -3.34 -1.15
N GLY A 85 -7.49 -2.92 -1.59
CA GLY A 85 -7.80 -1.60 -2.16
C GLY A 85 -6.83 -1.23 -3.27
N SER A 86 -6.24 -0.03 -3.17
CA SER A 86 -5.29 0.44 -4.18
C SER A 86 -4.03 -0.42 -4.31
N SER A 87 -3.61 -1.18 -3.28
CA SER A 87 -2.45 -2.08 -3.43
C SER A 87 -2.70 -3.24 -4.40
N SER A 88 -3.97 -3.60 -4.61
CA SER A 88 -4.38 -4.61 -5.59
C SER A 88 -4.39 -4.07 -7.03
N VAL A 89 -4.21 -2.75 -7.22
CA VAL A 89 -4.24 -2.08 -8.53
C VAL A 89 -3.10 -1.05 -8.71
N ASN A 90 -2.04 -1.08 -7.89
CA ASN A 90 -0.91 -0.14 -7.99
C ASN A 90 0.22 -0.67 -8.88
N ALA A 91 1.23 0.17 -9.14
CA ALA A 91 2.44 -0.20 -9.89
C ALA A 91 3.48 -0.99 -9.07
N MET A 92 3.16 -1.34 -7.81
CA MET A 92 3.99 -2.11 -6.88
C MET A 92 5.32 -1.48 -6.47
N ILE A 93 5.68 -0.29 -6.96
CA ILE A 93 6.90 0.41 -6.51
C ILE A 93 6.88 0.55 -4.99
N TYR A 94 7.99 0.15 -4.36
CA TYR A 94 8.20 0.31 -2.92
C TYR A 94 9.19 1.44 -2.65
N THR A 95 8.67 2.56 -2.19
CA THR A 95 9.44 3.71 -1.71
C THR A 95 8.82 4.23 -0.42
N ARG A 96 9.65 4.69 0.51
CA ARG A 96 9.21 5.19 1.82
C ARG A 96 9.01 6.70 1.85
N GLY A 97 9.50 7.44 0.88
CA GLY A 97 9.61 8.92 0.98
C GLY A 97 10.90 9.34 1.66
N HIS A 98 11.10 10.64 1.82
CA HIS A 98 12.32 11.23 2.35
C HIS A 98 12.26 11.35 3.87
N LYS A 99 13.40 11.28 4.57
CA LYS A 99 13.49 11.49 6.02
C LYS A 99 12.77 12.78 6.45
N TRP A 100 12.99 13.85 5.68
CA TRP A 100 12.38 15.16 5.93
C TRP A 100 10.85 15.13 5.92
N ASP A 101 10.20 14.28 5.12
CA ASP A 101 8.73 14.20 5.08
C ASP A 101 8.16 13.86 6.46
N TYR A 102 8.82 12.95 7.17
CA TYR A 102 8.41 12.45 8.48
C TYR A 102 8.79 13.41 9.61
N ASP A 103 10.02 13.94 9.56
CA ASP A 103 10.44 14.95 10.54
C ASP A 103 9.56 16.19 10.46
N HIS A 104 9.20 16.62 9.25
CA HIS A 104 8.30 17.74 9.04
C HIS A 104 6.90 17.44 9.62
N TRP A 105 6.38 16.21 9.51
CA TRP A 105 5.13 15.85 10.20
C TRP A 105 5.24 16.01 11.72
N ALA A 106 6.37 15.61 12.30
CA ALA A 106 6.61 15.77 13.73
C ALA A 106 6.69 17.26 14.12
N GLU A 107 7.37 18.10 13.32
CA GLU A 107 7.43 19.56 13.50
C GLU A 107 6.04 20.22 13.45
N LEU A 108 5.15 19.72 12.59
CA LEU A 108 3.74 20.17 12.51
C LEU A 108 2.88 19.72 13.71
N GLY A 109 3.47 19.05 14.71
CA GLY A 109 2.82 18.66 15.96
C GLY A 109 2.40 17.18 16.03
N ASN A 110 2.72 16.37 15.02
CA ASN A 110 2.42 14.93 15.03
C ASN A 110 3.52 14.15 15.77
N LYS A 111 3.52 14.24 17.10
CA LYS A 111 4.46 13.46 17.95
C LYS A 111 4.36 11.97 17.63
N GLY A 112 5.50 11.25 17.57
CA GLY A 112 5.52 9.84 17.20
C GLY A 112 5.79 9.57 15.71
N TRP A 113 5.91 10.61 14.89
CA TRP A 113 6.02 10.51 13.43
C TRP A 113 7.36 10.97 12.86
N SER A 114 8.38 11.25 13.68
CA SER A 114 9.71 11.56 13.15
C SER A 114 10.29 10.35 12.40
N TRP A 115 11.29 10.57 11.54
CA TRP A 115 11.91 9.47 10.81
C TRP A 115 12.43 8.35 11.71
N ASP A 116 13.07 8.72 12.82
CA ASP A 116 13.65 7.78 13.76
C ASP A 116 12.57 6.93 14.46
N GLU A 117 11.35 7.49 14.62
CA GLU A 117 10.20 6.79 15.19
C GLU A 117 9.51 5.87 14.18
N VAL A 118 9.46 6.25 12.90
CA VAL A 118 8.77 5.46 11.85
C VAL A 118 9.67 4.43 11.17
N LEU A 119 10.99 4.61 11.12
CA LEU A 119 11.91 3.66 10.50
C LEU A 119 11.80 2.25 11.11
N PRO A 120 11.73 2.06 12.44
CA PRO A 120 11.46 0.75 13.04
C PRO A 120 10.12 0.15 12.58
N VAL A 121 9.10 0.98 12.34
CA VAL A 121 7.81 0.52 11.81
C VAL A 121 7.94 0.04 10.37
N PHE A 122 8.67 0.76 9.51
CA PHE A 122 8.96 0.31 8.15
C PHE A 122 9.67 -1.04 8.16
N LYS A 123 10.77 -1.17 8.91
CA LYS A 123 11.52 -2.42 9.04
C LYS A 123 10.65 -3.58 9.52
N ARG A 124 9.78 -3.36 10.51
CA ARG A 124 8.88 -4.39 11.05
C ARG A 124 7.86 -4.89 10.03
N THR A 125 7.46 -4.06 9.06
CA THR A 125 6.49 -4.46 8.02
C THR A 125 7.13 -5.13 6.81
N GLN A 126 8.41 -4.84 6.56
CA GLN A 126 9.15 -5.25 5.39
C GLN A 126 9.73 -6.67 5.51
N ARG A 127 9.67 -7.40 4.40
CA ARG A 127 10.49 -8.57 4.10
C ARG A 127 11.36 -8.24 2.89
N GLN A 128 12.55 -7.71 3.16
CA GLN A 128 13.54 -7.38 2.15
C GLN A 128 14.23 -8.65 1.64
N GLU A 129 14.19 -8.89 0.32
CA GLU A 129 14.86 -10.05 -0.30
C GLU A 129 16.39 -9.89 -0.33
N ARG A 130 16.91 -8.67 -0.34
CA ARG A 130 18.37 -8.40 -0.29
C ARG A 130 19.02 -8.67 1.08
N GLY A 131 18.23 -8.87 2.14
CA GLY A 131 18.73 -9.07 3.50
C GLY A 131 18.44 -7.90 4.45
N GLU A 132 18.87 -8.06 5.70
CA GLU A 132 18.67 -7.07 6.76
C GLU A 132 19.78 -6.02 6.71
N SER A 133 19.43 -4.77 7.00
CA SER A 133 20.39 -3.66 7.07
C SER A 133 19.97 -2.65 8.13
N GLU A 134 20.72 -1.55 8.24
CA GLU A 134 20.32 -0.38 9.02
C GLU A 134 18.91 0.09 8.63
N PHE A 135 18.64 0.16 7.32
CA PHE A 135 17.38 0.67 6.80
C PHE A 135 16.34 -0.42 6.51
N HIS A 136 16.70 -1.69 6.37
CA HIS A 136 15.75 -2.73 5.95
C HIS A 136 15.47 -3.80 6.98
N GLY A 137 14.22 -4.28 7.00
CA GLY A 137 13.82 -5.45 7.77
C GLY A 137 13.49 -6.65 6.89
N THR A 138 13.66 -7.86 7.42
CA THR A 138 13.49 -9.13 6.69
C THR A 138 12.34 -9.99 7.21
N ARG A 139 11.77 -9.64 8.37
CA ARG A 139 10.82 -10.48 9.11
C ARG A 139 9.36 -10.14 8.88
N GLY A 140 9.08 -9.03 8.21
CA GLY A 140 7.73 -8.55 7.96
C GLY A 140 6.94 -9.38 6.95
N SER A 141 5.71 -8.94 6.69
CA SER A 141 4.79 -9.63 5.77
C SER A 141 4.78 -9.05 4.36
N LEU A 142 5.23 -7.82 4.18
CA LEU A 142 5.27 -7.17 2.88
C LEU A 142 6.58 -7.52 2.17
N ASN A 143 6.51 -8.39 1.17
CA ASN A 143 7.69 -8.77 0.38
C ASN A 143 8.15 -7.59 -0.47
N VAL A 144 9.44 -7.27 -0.41
CA VAL A 144 10.10 -6.24 -1.22
C VAL A 144 11.26 -6.90 -1.95
N ALA A 145 11.23 -6.81 -3.27
CA ALA A 145 12.13 -7.54 -4.15
C ALA A 145 12.62 -6.66 -5.30
N ASP A 146 13.76 -7.06 -5.87
CA ASP A 146 14.20 -6.52 -7.15
C ASP A 146 13.29 -7.00 -8.29
N LEU A 147 13.26 -6.25 -9.39
CA LEU A 147 12.50 -6.62 -10.57
C LEU A 147 12.99 -7.96 -11.12
N LYS A 148 12.08 -8.92 -11.33
CA LYS A 148 12.38 -10.18 -12.03
C LYS A 148 12.71 -9.96 -13.51
N PHE A 149 12.23 -8.87 -14.09
CA PHE A 149 12.53 -8.46 -15.46
C PHE A 149 12.75 -6.94 -15.51
N SER A 150 13.87 -6.53 -16.08
CA SER A 150 14.16 -5.15 -16.44
C SER A 150 14.28 -5.04 -17.96
N HIS A 151 13.51 -4.14 -18.58
CA HIS A 151 13.60 -3.93 -20.03
C HIS A 151 14.97 -3.28 -20.38
N PRO A 152 15.63 -3.65 -21.49
CA PRO A 152 16.92 -3.06 -21.88
C PRO A 152 16.90 -1.52 -21.96
N VAL A 153 15.77 -0.95 -22.39
CA VAL A 153 15.57 0.52 -22.41
C VAL A 153 15.61 1.14 -21.01
N SER A 154 15.09 0.47 -19.98
CA SER A 154 15.17 0.98 -18.60
C SER A 154 16.62 1.05 -18.14
N ASN A 155 17.44 0.04 -18.46
CA ASN A 155 18.86 0.05 -18.15
C ASN A 155 19.62 1.11 -18.96
N ALA A 156 19.30 1.26 -20.25
CA ALA A 156 19.89 2.31 -21.08
C ALA A 156 19.54 3.72 -20.57
N TRP A 157 18.31 3.92 -20.10
CA TRP A 157 17.88 5.18 -19.50
C TRP A 157 18.66 5.51 -18.21
N VAL A 158 18.85 4.53 -17.31
CA VAL A 158 19.65 4.73 -16.09
C VAL A 158 21.10 5.10 -16.45
N LYS A 159 21.70 4.40 -17.43
CA LYS A 159 23.06 4.73 -17.90
C LYS A 159 23.16 6.16 -18.45
N ALA A 160 22.22 6.55 -19.31
CA ALA A 160 22.18 7.91 -19.85
C ALA A 160 22.01 8.97 -18.75
N ALA A 161 21.24 8.69 -17.71
CA ALA A 161 21.10 9.61 -16.58
C ALA A 161 22.41 9.77 -15.78
N VAL A 162 23.17 8.69 -15.62
CA VAL A 162 24.51 8.74 -15.00
C VAL A 162 25.49 9.54 -15.87
N GLU A 163 25.48 9.31 -17.19
CA GLU A 163 26.29 10.10 -18.15
C GLU A 163 25.93 11.60 -18.13
N ALA A 164 24.67 11.93 -17.83
CA ALA A 164 24.20 13.30 -17.66
C ALA A 164 24.58 13.93 -16.30
N GLY A 165 25.27 13.19 -15.42
CA GLY A 165 25.77 13.68 -14.14
C GLY A 165 24.91 13.35 -12.91
N HIS A 166 23.87 12.51 -13.05
CA HIS A 166 23.09 12.07 -11.89
C HIS A 166 23.75 10.90 -11.16
N THR A 167 23.70 10.91 -9.83
CA THR A 167 24.24 9.82 -8.99
C THR A 167 23.41 8.55 -9.16
N TRP A 168 24.08 7.44 -9.47
CA TRP A 168 23.44 6.13 -9.48
C TRP A 168 23.13 5.66 -8.05
N THR A 169 21.98 5.02 -7.86
CA THR A 169 21.63 4.31 -6.61
C THR A 169 21.04 2.94 -6.91
N ASP A 170 21.31 1.97 -6.06
CA ASP A 170 20.64 0.67 -6.03
C ASP A 170 19.49 0.59 -5.03
N ASP A 171 19.32 1.58 -4.16
CA ASP A 171 18.25 1.65 -3.17
C ASP A 171 17.78 3.09 -2.92
N PHE A 172 16.48 3.32 -3.08
CA PHE A 172 15.83 4.62 -2.81
C PHE A 172 15.35 4.76 -1.35
N ASN A 173 15.64 3.77 -0.50
CA ASN A 173 15.17 3.69 0.88
C ASN A 173 16.32 3.59 1.91
N ASN A 174 17.53 3.99 1.51
CA ASN A 174 18.73 4.11 2.33
C ASN A 174 18.82 5.53 2.96
N ASP A 175 20.01 5.92 3.40
CA ASP A 175 20.34 7.25 3.92
C ASP A 175 20.28 8.37 2.87
N VAL A 176 20.68 8.08 1.62
CA VAL A 176 20.68 9.02 0.50
C VAL A 176 19.68 8.59 -0.58
N GLN A 177 18.47 9.14 -0.49
CA GLN A 177 17.38 8.80 -1.42
C GLN A 177 17.59 9.35 -2.85
N GLU A 178 18.26 10.49 -3.01
CA GLU A 178 18.42 11.13 -4.30
C GLU A 178 19.35 10.32 -5.22
N GLY A 179 18.86 10.00 -6.41
CA GLY A 179 19.65 9.31 -7.43
C GLY A 179 18.80 8.72 -8.54
N VAL A 180 19.46 7.96 -9.41
CA VAL A 180 18.84 7.25 -10.54
C VAL A 180 19.16 5.76 -10.46
N GLY A 181 18.14 4.93 -10.67
CA GLY A 181 18.23 3.49 -10.42
C GLY A 181 16.94 2.76 -10.76
N LEU A 182 16.93 1.46 -10.54
CA LEU A 182 15.73 0.63 -10.69
C LEU A 182 15.03 0.49 -9.33
N TYR A 183 13.71 0.69 -9.32
CA TYR A 183 12.93 0.53 -8.09
C TYR A 183 12.84 -0.93 -7.65
N GLN A 184 12.83 -1.13 -6.34
CA GLN A 184 12.27 -2.35 -5.77
C GLN A 184 10.74 -2.33 -5.81
N VAL A 185 10.15 -3.52 -5.83
CA VAL A 185 8.71 -3.73 -5.97
C VAL A 185 8.15 -4.66 -4.91
N THR A 186 6.87 -4.49 -4.59
CA THR A 186 6.11 -5.43 -3.75
C THR A 186 5.65 -6.64 -4.56
N GLN A 187 6.60 -7.50 -4.94
CA GLN A 187 6.37 -8.74 -5.66
C GLN A 187 7.00 -9.91 -4.93
N ARG A 188 6.53 -11.13 -5.19
CA ARG A 188 7.14 -12.38 -4.74
C ARG A 188 6.97 -13.43 -5.84
N GLU A 189 8.06 -14.09 -6.21
CA GLU A 189 8.06 -15.10 -7.29
C GLU A 189 7.46 -14.59 -8.61
N GLY A 190 7.62 -13.30 -8.91
CA GLY A 190 7.10 -12.66 -10.13
C GLY A 190 5.62 -12.26 -10.07
N GLU A 191 4.90 -12.60 -9.00
CA GLU A 191 3.53 -12.15 -8.76
C GLU A 191 3.49 -10.91 -7.88
N ARG A 192 2.40 -10.14 -7.99
CA ARG A 192 2.06 -9.09 -7.03
C ARG A 192 1.96 -9.68 -5.62
N ALA A 193 2.68 -9.06 -4.68
CA ALA A 193 2.61 -9.35 -3.25
C ALA A 193 1.99 -8.14 -2.52
N GLY A 194 0.71 -7.88 -2.81
CA GLY A 194 -0.04 -6.75 -2.24
C GLY A 194 -0.33 -6.90 -0.74
N VAL A 195 -0.86 -5.82 -0.15
CA VAL A 195 -1.04 -5.74 1.31
C VAL A 195 -2.07 -6.74 1.83
N ALA A 196 -3.14 -7.02 1.06
CA ALA A 196 -4.11 -8.05 1.44
C ALA A 196 -3.46 -9.44 1.55
N ARG A 197 -2.62 -9.82 0.58
CA ARG A 197 -1.88 -11.09 0.60
C ARG A 197 -0.92 -11.21 1.78
N GLY A 198 -0.23 -10.12 2.11
CA GLY A 198 0.72 -10.10 3.24
C GLY A 198 0.05 -10.08 4.62
N PHE A 199 -1.07 -9.36 4.77
CA PHE A 199 -1.65 -9.08 6.08
C PHE A 199 -3.06 -9.63 6.26
N LEU A 200 -3.96 -9.37 5.32
CA LEU A 200 -5.37 -9.71 5.49
C LEU A 200 -5.64 -11.20 5.32
N HIS A 201 -5.21 -11.82 4.22
CA HIS A 201 -5.50 -13.24 3.95
C HIS A 201 -5.02 -14.17 5.07
N PRO A 202 -3.81 -14.02 5.64
CA PRO A 202 -3.38 -14.85 6.76
C PRO A 202 -4.21 -14.65 8.03
N ALA A 203 -4.85 -13.49 8.20
CA ALA A 203 -5.69 -13.19 9.37
C ALA A 203 -7.14 -13.68 9.21
N MET A 204 -7.61 -13.88 7.97
CA MET A 204 -8.99 -14.31 7.68
C MET A 204 -9.29 -15.75 8.15
N THR A 205 -8.28 -16.53 8.54
CA THR A 205 -8.46 -17.85 9.16
C THR A 205 -8.83 -17.78 10.65
N ARG A 206 -8.77 -16.60 11.27
CA ARG A 206 -9.04 -16.41 12.70
C ARG A 206 -10.54 -16.22 12.95
N GLU A 207 -11.08 -16.94 13.94
CA GLU A 207 -12.51 -16.90 14.28
C GLU A 207 -13.01 -15.53 14.76
N ASN A 208 -12.11 -14.68 15.27
CA ASN A 208 -12.44 -13.34 15.78
C ASN A 208 -12.36 -12.23 14.71
N LEU A 209 -12.09 -12.55 13.44
CA LEU A 209 -12.10 -11.61 12.33
C LEU A 209 -13.21 -11.97 11.33
N THR A 210 -14.10 -11.03 11.05
CA THR A 210 -15.11 -11.17 10.00
C THR A 210 -14.87 -10.13 8.90
N VAL A 211 -14.84 -10.56 7.65
CA VAL A 211 -14.64 -9.67 6.50
C VAL A 211 -15.88 -9.70 5.62
N PHE A 212 -16.53 -8.55 5.50
CA PHE A 212 -17.67 -8.33 4.61
C PHE A 212 -17.17 -7.64 3.34
N THR A 213 -17.25 -8.33 2.20
CA THR A 213 -17.00 -7.74 0.88
C THR A 213 -18.28 -7.21 0.26
N GLU A 214 -18.16 -6.43 -0.80
CA GLU A 214 -19.30 -5.84 -1.54
C GLU A 214 -20.27 -5.08 -0.61
N SER A 215 -19.71 -4.47 0.45
CA SER A 215 -20.41 -3.83 1.55
C SER A 215 -19.96 -2.38 1.68
N LEU A 216 -20.68 -1.48 1.01
CA LEU A 216 -20.40 -0.04 1.06
C LEU A 216 -20.99 0.60 2.32
N VAL A 217 -20.12 1.18 3.15
CA VAL A 217 -20.56 1.96 4.31
C VAL A 217 -21.01 3.35 3.86
N HIS A 218 -22.26 3.70 4.19
CA HIS A 218 -22.86 4.99 3.82
C HIS A 218 -22.73 6.05 4.90
N LYS A 219 -22.77 5.65 6.18
CA LYS A 219 -22.72 6.56 7.33
C LYS A 219 -22.17 5.85 8.56
N ILE A 220 -21.62 6.64 9.48
CA ILE A 220 -21.28 6.22 10.84
C ILE A 220 -22.41 6.68 11.76
N LEU A 221 -22.87 5.80 12.63
CA LEU A 221 -23.91 6.06 13.62
C LEU A 221 -23.28 6.62 14.89
N PHE A 222 -23.83 7.72 15.40
CA PHE A 222 -23.34 8.39 16.60
C PHE A 222 -24.40 8.42 17.72
N ASP A 223 -23.90 8.32 18.94
CA ASP A 223 -24.60 8.59 20.19
C ASP A 223 -23.83 9.74 20.88
N GLY A 224 -24.35 10.95 20.74
CA GLY A 224 -23.62 12.19 21.08
C GLY A 224 -22.31 12.29 20.30
N LYS A 225 -21.18 12.30 21.03
CA LYS A 225 -19.82 12.37 20.44
C LYS A 225 -19.18 10.99 20.21
N ARG A 226 -19.89 9.90 20.48
CA ARG A 226 -19.36 8.53 20.40
C ARG A 226 -19.93 7.80 19.18
N ALA A 227 -19.05 7.27 18.33
CA ALA A 227 -19.44 6.34 17.28
C ALA A 227 -19.92 5.00 17.89
N ARG A 228 -21.03 4.47 17.37
CA ARG A 228 -21.70 3.23 17.86
C ARG A 228 -21.88 2.17 16.78
N GLY A 229 -21.69 2.50 15.50
CA GLY A 229 -21.84 1.58 14.37
C GLY A 229 -21.65 2.26 13.03
#